data_AF-A0A0B7KLB3-F1
#
_entry.id   AF-A0A0B7KLB3-F1
#
_cell.length_a   1.000
_cell.length_b   1.000
_cell.length_c   1.000
_cell.angle_alpha   90.00
_cell.angle_beta   90.00
_cell.angle_gamma   90.00
#
_symmetry.space_group_name_H-M   'P 1'
#
loop_
_entity.id
_entity.type
_entity.pdbx_description
1 polymer ?
#
loop_
_entity_poly.entity_id
_entity_poly.type
_entity_poly.pdbx_seq_one_letter_code
_entity_poly.pdbx_strand_id
1 'polypeptide(L)'
;MEPFVHLPDYPFVICRWCKVGCVTDEINSHLRQHHSHIKASERRIIQQVVRDISGLLKNQEELKSFQLPPPTTEPIPFIAPPEKDGKRCNECPLEAPYVVRKQAGIRRHYVEVHQWVSDWKRGGNVRQKASQPRSLPWTSGVRCQRFFRRRAASGWFEVGRDETELSVITHAEDPITRFKKAHEVQEQRFKSSSQMAIKVASDRLESNGWLDFVGWAQHLEGLRPDALREALKPAEEGETALQRVLGVLEQVMDQARAAATPRKAGKLALFEIQRKEMHLKPKRPFDNRLEDDTWARYKDVFRKMMCMLWRFEDWDDNQRPPYRLSVRQGDQWDRFREAIEKQDADGSATAKQEALERMCLDTVIGWLDHPLKQDHYDNVVISCLAVMGIRED
;
A
#
# COMPACT_ATOMS: atom_id res chain seq x y z
N MET A 1 -28.41 -32.09 0.80
CA MET A 1 -26.97 -32.40 0.86
C MET A 1 -26.14 -31.36 1.60
N GLU A 2 -26.72 -30.30 2.17
CA GLU A 2 -25.93 -29.31 2.91
C GLU A 2 -25.14 -29.97 4.06
N PRO A 3 -23.85 -29.63 4.24
CA PRO A 3 -23.09 -28.53 3.62
C PRO A 3 -22.31 -28.90 2.34
N PHE A 4 -22.52 -30.08 1.74
CA PHE A 4 -21.76 -30.55 0.58
C PHE A 4 -22.39 -30.17 -0.77
N VAL A 5 -21.52 -29.92 -1.75
CA VAL A 5 -21.86 -29.73 -3.17
C VAL A 5 -21.03 -30.70 -4.00
N HIS A 6 -21.68 -31.33 -4.98
CA HIS A 6 -21.01 -32.11 -6.01
C HIS A 6 -20.90 -31.25 -7.28
N LEU A 7 -19.70 -31.17 -7.84
CA LEU A 7 -19.46 -30.59 -9.16
C LEU A 7 -19.25 -31.76 -10.14
N PRO A 8 -20.00 -31.85 -11.25
CA PRO A 8 -19.95 -33.00 -12.16
C PRO A 8 -18.55 -33.32 -12.71
N ASP A 9 -17.68 -32.31 -12.80
CA ASP A 9 -16.32 -32.44 -13.35
C ASP A 9 -15.32 -33.04 -12.35
N TYR A 10 -15.71 -33.23 -11.08
CA TYR A 10 -14.82 -33.74 -10.03
C TYR A 10 -15.42 -34.94 -9.30
N PRO A 11 -14.68 -36.04 -9.14
CA PRO A 11 -15.21 -37.28 -8.57
C PRO A 11 -15.21 -37.25 -7.02
N PHE A 12 -15.45 -36.10 -6.40
CA PHE A 12 -15.54 -35.92 -4.96
C PHE A 12 -16.45 -34.74 -4.61
N VAL A 13 -16.93 -34.69 -3.36
CA VAL A 13 -17.81 -33.59 -2.90
C VAL A 13 -17.01 -32.48 -2.22
N ILE A 14 -17.48 -31.24 -2.32
CA ILE A 14 -16.86 -30.06 -1.70
C ILE A 14 -17.72 -29.57 -0.55
N CYS A 15 -17.13 -29.41 0.63
CA CYS A 15 -17.80 -28.78 1.77
C CYS A 15 -17.84 -27.26 1.58
N ARG A 16 -19.04 -26.67 1.51
CA ARG A 16 -19.25 -25.22 1.33
C ARG A 16 -18.69 -24.37 2.46
N TRP A 17 -18.65 -24.90 3.67
CA TRP A 17 -18.19 -24.17 4.85
C TRP A 17 -16.68 -24.30 5.06
N CYS A 18 -16.14 -25.51 4.94
CA CYS A 18 -14.71 -25.74 5.10
C CYS A 18 -13.88 -25.43 3.85
N LYS A 19 -14.53 -25.28 2.69
CA LYS A 19 -13.92 -24.99 1.39
C LYS A 19 -12.88 -26.04 0.97
N VAL A 20 -13.18 -27.31 1.23
CA VAL A 20 -12.29 -28.46 0.95
C VAL A 20 -13.06 -29.62 0.31
N GLY A 21 -12.39 -30.38 -0.54
CA GLY A 21 -12.89 -31.65 -1.09
C GLY A 21 -12.92 -32.77 -0.05
N CYS A 22 -13.86 -33.69 -0.18
CA CYS A 22 -14.05 -34.87 0.67
C CYS A 22 -14.47 -36.07 -0.21
N VAL A 23 -13.84 -37.23 0.01
CA VAL A 23 -14.24 -38.53 -0.58
C VAL A 23 -15.35 -39.17 0.25
N THR A 24 -16.08 -40.13 -0.31
CA THR A 24 -17.33 -40.61 0.31
C THR A 24 -17.17 -41.21 1.70
N ASP A 25 -16.07 -41.92 1.97
CA ASP A 25 -15.86 -42.58 3.26
C ASP A 25 -15.40 -41.61 4.36
N GLU A 26 -14.95 -40.42 3.99
CA GLU A 26 -14.47 -39.40 4.93
C GLU A 26 -15.53 -38.40 5.34
N ILE A 27 -16.72 -38.43 4.72
CA ILE A 27 -17.82 -37.51 4.99
C ILE A 27 -18.22 -37.56 6.46
N ASN A 28 -18.39 -38.76 7.02
CA ASN A 28 -18.81 -38.91 8.41
C ASN A 28 -17.74 -38.35 9.37
N SER A 29 -16.46 -38.65 9.11
CA SER A 29 -15.33 -38.17 9.89
C SER A 29 -15.18 -36.64 9.80
N HIS A 30 -15.34 -36.07 8.60
CA HIS A 30 -15.32 -34.62 8.38
C HIS A 30 -16.46 -33.92 9.12
N LEU A 31 -17.70 -34.43 9.00
CA LEU A 31 -18.86 -33.89 9.72
C LEU A 31 -18.69 -33.98 11.24
N ARG A 32 -18.10 -35.06 11.77
CA ARG A 32 -17.82 -35.20 13.21
C ARG A 32 -16.80 -34.17 13.71
N GLN A 33 -15.71 -33.96 12.96
CA GLN A 33 -14.59 -33.12 13.39
C GLN A 33 -14.83 -31.62 13.15
N HIS A 34 -15.46 -31.25 12.04
CA HIS A 34 -15.63 -29.85 11.64
C HIS A 34 -17.07 -29.33 11.77
N HIS A 35 -18.06 -30.23 11.88
CA HIS A 35 -19.49 -29.88 11.99
C HIS A 35 -20.17 -30.65 13.14
N SER A 36 -19.62 -30.47 14.35
CA SER A 36 -20.07 -31.14 15.58
C SER A 36 -21.56 -30.91 15.88
N HIS A 37 -22.12 -29.78 15.41
CA HIS A 37 -23.51 -29.37 15.57
C HIS A 37 -24.54 -30.21 14.77
N ILE A 38 -24.12 -30.92 13.71
CA ILE A 38 -25.02 -31.77 12.91
C ILE A 38 -25.28 -33.08 13.66
N LYS A 39 -26.54 -33.47 13.82
CA LYS A 39 -26.90 -34.66 14.62
C LYS A 39 -26.45 -35.96 13.94
N ALA A 40 -26.22 -37.01 14.73
CA ALA A 40 -25.75 -38.30 14.20
C ALA A 40 -26.71 -38.93 13.17
N SER A 41 -28.03 -38.73 13.32
CA SER A 41 -29.05 -39.16 12.36
C SER A 41 -28.94 -38.42 11.03
N GLU A 42 -28.80 -37.10 11.07
CA GLU A 42 -28.61 -36.24 9.89
C GLU A 42 -27.31 -36.55 9.15
N ARG A 43 -26.21 -36.82 9.88
CA ARG A 43 -24.93 -37.25 9.28
C ARG A 43 -25.07 -38.54 8.48
N ARG A 44 -25.85 -39.50 8.97
CA ARG A 44 -26.11 -40.78 8.26
C ARG A 44 -26.90 -40.54 6.98
N ILE A 45 -27.91 -39.66 7.02
CA ILE A 45 -28.69 -39.28 5.84
C ILE A 45 -27.80 -38.60 4.80
N ILE A 46 -26.98 -37.62 5.20
CA ILE A 46 -26.04 -36.93 4.30
C ILE A 46 -25.04 -37.91 3.68
N GLN A 47 -24.48 -38.82 4.46
CA GLN A 47 -23.55 -39.83 3.97
C GLN A 47 -24.21 -40.77 2.96
N GLN A 48 -25.46 -41.19 3.20
CA GLN A 48 -26.19 -42.05 2.26
C GLN A 48 -26.45 -41.32 0.94
N VAL A 49 -26.96 -40.09 0.99
CA VAL A 49 -27.25 -39.29 -0.21
C VAL A 49 -26.00 -39.05 -1.05
N VAL A 50 -24.84 -38.83 -0.42
CA VAL A 50 -23.58 -38.67 -1.17
C VAL A 50 -23.10 -40.00 -1.76
N ARG A 51 -23.27 -41.13 -1.05
CA ARG A 51 -22.93 -42.47 -1.59
C ARG A 51 -23.78 -42.87 -2.78
N ASP A 52 -25.01 -42.38 -2.85
CA ASP A 52 -25.93 -42.66 -3.96
C ASP A 52 -25.55 -41.88 -5.24
N ILE A 53 -24.62 -40.91 -5.17
CA ILE A 53 -24.08 -40.22 -6.34
C ILE A 53 -23.08 -41.13 -7.06
N SER A 54 -23.39 -41.45 -8.31
CA SER A 54 -22.53 -42.26 -9.17
C SER A 54 -21.25 -41.51 -9.57
N GLY A 55 -20.10 -42.19 -9.55
CA GLY A 55 -18.81 -41.64 -10.02
C GLY A 55 -17.93 -41.00 -8.95
N LEU A 56 -18.33 -41.03 -7.67
CA LEU A 56 -17.49 -40.51 -6.58
C LEU A 56 -16.43 -41.51 -6.11
N LEU A 57 -15.23 -40.99 -5.83
CA LEU A 57 -14.13 -41.73 -5.24
C LEU A 57 -14.42 -42.03 -3.77
N LYS A 58 -14.13 -43.27 -3.37
CA LYS A 58 -14.47 -43.77 -2.04
C LYS A 58 -13.40 -43.43 -1.01
N ASN A 59 -12.13 -43.59 -1.38
CA ASN A 59 -11.00 -43.55 -0.46
C ASN A 59 -9.80 -42.73 -1.00
N GLN A 60 -8.77 -42.62 -0.16
CA GLN A 60 -7.53 -41.90 -0.47
C GLN A 60 -6.63 -42.60 -1.50
N GLU A 61 -6.82 -43.90 -1.74
CA GLU A 61 -6.04 -44.66 -2.72
C GLU A 61 -6.54 -44.38 -4.13
N GLU A 62 -7.85 -44.37 -4.32
CA GLU A 62 -8.51 -43.94 -5.56
C GLU A 62 -8.23 -42.46 -5.87
N LEU A 63 -8.02 -41.63 -4.85
CA LEU A 63 -7.65 -40.22 -5.03
C LEU A 63 -6.23 -40.01 -5.58
N LYS A 64 -5.34 -41.02 -5.52
CA LYS A 64 -3.97 -40.89 -6.06
C LYS A 64 -3.93 -40.88 -7.59
N SER A 65 -4.88 -41.53 -8.25
CA SER A 65 -4.99 -41.53 -9.71
C SER A 65 -5.68 -40.28 -10.27
N PHE A 66 -6.26 -39.44 -9.40
CA PHE A 66 -6.88 -38.19 -9.80
C PHE A 66 -5.83 -37.20 -10.29
N GLN A 67 -5.98 -36.76 -11.54
CA GLN A 67 -5.17 -35.71 -12.14
C GLN A 67 -5.74 -34.34 -11.79
N LEU A 68 -4.85 -33.41 -11.45
CA LEU A 68 -5.27 -32.04 -11.16
C LEU A 68 -5.76 -31.34 -12.45
N PRO A 69 -6.71 -30.41 -12.34
CA PRO A 69 -7.24 -29.69 -13.49
C PRO A 69 -6.14 -28.94 -14.26
N PRO A 70 -6.30 -28.78 -15.59
CA PRO A 70 -5.36 -28.03 -16.41
C PRO A 70 -5.32 -26.54 -16.01
N PRO A 71 -4.23 -25.82 -16.32
CA PRO A 71 -4.04 -24.43 -15.92
C PRO A 71 -5.08 -23.45 -16.50
N THR A 72 -5.76 -23.85 -17.58
CA THR A 72 -6.85 -23.11 -18.23
C THR A 72 -8.17 -23.18 -17.46
N THR A 73 -8.27 -24.03 -16.44
CA THR A 73 -9.49 -24.20 -15.65
C THR A 73 -9.84 -22.88 -14.96
N GLU A 74 -11.09 -22.43 -15.12
CA GLU A 74 -11.57 -21.26 -14.40
C GLU A 74 -11.55 -21.47 -12.88
N PRO A 75 -11.46 -20.40 -12.07
CA PRO A 75 -11.52 -20.50 -10.63
C PRO A 75 -12.72 -21.33 -10.13
N ILE A 76 -12.43 -22.45 -9.49
CA ILE A 76 -13.46 -23.40 -9.09
C ILE A 76 -14.28 -22.81 -7.94
N PRO A 77 -15.61 -22.75 -8.06
CA PRO A 77 -16.46 -22.25 -7.00
C PRO A 77 -16.48 -23.20 -5.80
N PHE A 78 -16.81 -22.68 -4.61
CA PHE A 78 -16.97 -23.43 -3.35
C PHE A 78 -15.70 -23.99 -2.68
N ILE A 79 -14.52 -23.96 -3.32
CA ILE A 79 -13.22 -24.16 -2.66
C ILE A 79 -12.61 -22.82 -2.19
N ALA A 80 -11.42 -22.87 -1.60
CA ALA A 80 -10.72 -21.66 -1.16
C ALA A 80 -10.45 -20.73 -2.36
N PRO A 81 -10.56 -19.41 -2.19
CA PRO A 81 -10.34 -18.46 -3.28
C PRO A 81 -8.94 -18.61 -3.89
N PRO A 82 -8.75 -18.25 -5.17
CA PRO A 82 -7.43 -18.31 -5.82
C PRO A 82 -6.39 -17.47 -5.11
N GLU A 83 -5.26 -18.10 -4.79
CA GLU A 83 -4.11 -17.45 -4.17
C GLU A 83 -3.20 -16.90 -5.26
N LYS A 84 -2.71 -15.66 -5.11
CA LYS A 84 -1.95 -14.94 -6.16
C LYS A 84 -0.43 -15.14 -6.09
N ASP A 85 0.07 -15.91 -5.13
CA ASP A 85 1.50 -16.09 -4.83
C ASP A 85 2.08 -17.41 -5.38
N GLY A 86 1.33 -18.09 -6.24
CA GLY A 86 1.73 -19.35 -6.88
C GLY A 86 2.98 -19.20 -7.75
N LYS A 87 3.79 -20.26 -7.77
CA LYS A 87 5.01 -20.38 -8.59
C LYS A 87 4.89 -21.64 -9.42
N ARG A 88 4.90 -21.49 -10.74
CA ARG A 88 4.74 -22.54 -11.73
C ARG A 88 6.08 -22.96 -12.32
N CYS A 89 6.31 -24.26 -12.42
CA CYS A 89 7.39 -24.82 -13.24
C CYS A 89 7.07 -24.64 -14.73
N ASN A 90 8.00 -24.09 -15.50
CA ASN A 90 7.84 -23.88 -16.95
C ASN A 90 8.36 -25.05 -17.80
N GLU A 91 9.08 -26.00 -17.19
CA GLU A 91 9.65 -27.16 -17.87
C GLU A 91 8.79 -28.43 -17.71
N CYS A 92 7.85 -28.42 -16.77
CA CYS A 92 6.90 -29.53 -16.62
C CYS A 92 5.87 -29.54 -17.76
N PRO A 93 5.50 -30.72 -18.29
CA PRO A 93 4.44 -30.84 -19.29
C PRO A 93 3.11 -30.24 -18.81
N LEU A 94 2.32 -29.72 -19.74
CA LEU A 94 0.99 -29.17 -19.44
C LEU A 94 0.02 -30.23 -18.87
N GLU A 95 0.26 -31.50 -19.16
CA GLU A 95 -0.49 -32.65 -18.64
C GLU A 95 -0.20 -32.94 -17.16
N ALA A 96 0.94 -32.47 -16.64
CA ALA A 96 1.35 -32.63 -15.24
C ALA A 96 1.98 -31.33 -14.72
N PRO A 97 1.22 -30.23 -14.63
CA PRO A 97 1.75 -28.93 -14.26
C PRO A 97 2.14 -28.93 -12.78
N TYR A 98 3.36 -28.46 -12.48
CA TYR A 98 3.82 -28.34 -11.10
C TYR A 98 3.71 -26.89 -10.60
N VAL A 99 2.88 -26.68 -9.57
CA VAL A 99 2.67 -25.37 -8.93
C VAL A 99 2.88 -25.46 -7.43
N VAL A 100 3.56 -24.46 -6.86
CA VAL A 100 3.78 -24.35 -5.41
C VAL A 100 3.86 -22.90 -4.98
N ARG A 101 3.42 -22.58 -3.76
CA ARG A 101 3.49 -21.20 -3.24
C ARG A 101 4.87 -20.81 -2.70
N LYS A 102 5.56 -21.73 -2.04
CA LYS A 102 6.85 -21.47 -1.38
C LYS A 102 8.01 -21.51 -2.36
N GLN A 103 8.88 -20.49 -2.32
CA GLN A 103 10.09 -20.41 -3.15
C GLN A 103 11.09 -21.55 -2.90
N ALA A 104 11.25 -21.98 -1.65
CA ALA A 104 12.05 -23.15 -1.33
C ALA A 104 11.49 -24.43 -1.99
N GLY A 105 10.16 -24.52 -2.13
CA GLY A 105 9.48 -25.65 -2.75
C GLY A 105 9.74 -25.75 -4.25
N ILE A 106 9.67 -24.64 -4.98
CA ILE A 106 9.89 -24.64 -6.44
C ILE A 106 11.38 -24.88 -6.76
N ARG A 107 12.29 -24.30 -5.96
CA ARG A 107 13.72 -24.54 -6.12
C ARG A 107 14.08 -26.01 -5.96
N ARG A 108 13.57 -26.64 -4.91
CA ARG A 108 13.78 -28.07 -4.67
C ARG A 108 13.27 -28.92 -5.84
N HIS A 109 12.08 -28.62 -6.36
CA HIS A 109 11.54 -29.29 -7.53
C HIS A 109 12.46 -29.16 -8.76
N TYR A 110 12.98 -27.95 -9.03
CA TYR A 110 13.93 -27.73 -10.12
C TYR A 110 15.25 -28.49 -9.93
N VAL A 111 15.76 -28.59 -8.70
CA VAL A 111 16.98 -29.36 -8.40
C VAL A 111 16.74 -30.86 -8.56
N GLU A 112 15.62 -31.38 -8.06
CA GLU A 112 15.32 -32.82 -8.02
C GLU A 112 14.84 -33.37 -9.37
N VAL A 113 14.01 -32.62 -10.09
CA VAL A 113 13.34 -33.07 -11.32
C VAL A 113 14.06 -32.57 -12.57
N HIS A 114 14.49 -31.31 -12.56
CA HIS A 114 15.09 -30.63 -13.71
C HIS A 114 16.62 -30.50 -13.61
N GLN A 115 17.23 -31.08 -12.56
CA GLN A 115 18.68 -31.03 -12.29
C GLN A 115 19.28 -29.61 -12.34
N TRP A 116 18.47 -28.60 -12.00
CA TRP A 116 18.88 -27.21 -12.07
C TRP A 116 19.95 -26.90 -11.03
N VAL A 117 21.06 -26.33 -11.49
CA VAL A 117 22.13 -25.83 -10.64
C VAL A 117 22.06 -24.31 -10.61
N SER A 118 21.99 -23.74 -9.42
CA SER A 118 22.03 -22.28 -9.24
C SER A 118 23.40 -21.73 -9.67
N ASP A 119 23.41 -20.77 -10.60
CA ASP A 119 24.62 -20.02 -10.99
C ASP A 119 25.24 -19.22 -9.83
N TRP A 120 24.51 -19.15 -8.71
CA TRP A 120 24.91 -18.41 -7.52
C TRP A 120 25.61 -19.31 -6.48
N LYS A 121 26.95 -19.35 -6.52
CA LYS A 121 27.77 -19.95 -5.45
C LYS A 121 27.83 -19.02 -4.23
N ARG A 122 27.87 -19.61 -3.02
CA ARG A 122 28.00 -18.88 -1.75
C ARG A 122 29.29 -18.05 -1.73
N GLY A 123 29.18 -16.76 -1.38
CA GLY A 123 30.31 -15.81 -1.24
C GLY A 123 30.21 -14.62 -2.21
N GLY A 124 30.53 -13.42 -1.73
CA GLY A 124 30.53 -12.16 -2.51
C GLY A 124 29.46 -11.14 -2.08
N ASN A 125 29.61 -9.90 -2.55
CA ASN A 125 28.84 -8.74 -2.10
C ASN A 125 27.35 -8.86 -2.47
N VAL A 126 26.50 -9.08 -1.46
CA VAL A 126 25.06 -9.40 -1.60
C VAL A 126 24.29 -8.26 -2.28
N ARG A 127 24.70 -7.01 -2.07
CA ARG A 127 24.05 -5.82 -2.66
C ARG A 127 24.19 -5.76 -4.19
N GLN A 128 25.38 -5.98 -4.73
CA GLN A 128 25.62 -6.00 -6.19
C GLN A 128 24.97 -7.20 -6.88
N LYS A 129 24.84 -8.32 -6.17
CA LYS A 129 24.19 -9.55 -6.69
C LYS A 129 22.65 -9.48 -6.66
N ALA A 130 22.08 -8.53 -5.92
CA ALA A 130 20.63 -8.31 -5.85
C ALA A 130 20.11 -7.34 -6.94
N SER A 131 20.98 -6.51 -7.51
CA SER A 131 20.64 -5.52 -8.56
C SER A 131 20.72 -6.07 -9.99
N GLN A 132 21.16 -7.33 -10.19
CA GLN A 132 21.16 -7.96 -11.51
C GLN A 132 19.79 -8.59 -11.82
N PRO A 133 19.23 -8.37 -13.03
CA PRO A 133 17.98 -9.00 -13.44
C PRO A 133 18.16 -10.52 -13.49
N ARG A 134 17.37 -11.22 -12.67
CA ARG A 134 17.42 -12.69 -12.57
C ARG A 134 16.42 -13.31 -13.53
N SER A 135 16.91 -14.09 -14.49
CA SER A 135 16.08 -15.07 -15.20
C SER A 135 15.89 -16.30 -14.32
N LEU A 136 14.81 -16.33 -13.53
CA LEU A 136 14.43 -17.55 -12.81
C LEU A 136 13.69 -18.48 -13.79
N PRO A 137 13.92 -19.80 -13.73
CA PRO A 137 13.33 -20.72 -14.70
C PRO A 137 11.83 -20.97 -14.46
N TRP A 138 11.27 -20.51 -13.33
CA TRP A 138 9.85 -20.62 -12.97
C TRP A 138 9.12 -19.27 -13.00
N THR A 139 7.83 -19.29 -13.31
CA THR A 139 6.96 -18.10 -13.30
C THR A 139 6.37 -17.89 -11.91
N SER A 140 6.50 -16.69 -11.35
CA SER A 140 5.92 -16.31 -10.05
C SER A 140 4.70 -15.41 -10.24
N GLY A 141 3.75 -15.43 -9.29
CA GLY A 141 2.54 -14.60 -9.34
C GLY A 141 1.34 -15.27 -10.01
N VAL A 142 1.41 -16.59 -10.21
CA VAL A 142 0.33 -17.37 -10.83
C VAL A 142 -0.82 -17.54 -9.83
N ARG A 143 -2.06 -17.41 -10.32
CA ARG A 143 -3.26 -17.73 -9.54
C ARG A 143 -3.36 -19.24 -9.35
N CYS A 144 -3.38 -19.71 -8.11
CA CYS A 144 -3.45 -21.14 -7.82
C CYS A 144 -4.50 -21.49 -6.77
N GLN A 145 -5.13 -22.66 -6.93
CA GLN A 145 -6.07 -23.25 -5.98
C GLN A 145 -5.63 -24.66 -5.59
N ARG A 146 -6.30 -25.22 -4.59
CA ARG A 146 -6.14 -26.62 -4.15
C ARG A 146 -7.46 -27.16 -3.64
N PHE A 147 -7.70 -28.45 -3.84
CA PHE A 147 -8.89 -29.13 -3.31
C PHE A 147 -8.72 -29.60 -1.87
N PHE A 148 -7.53 -30.08 -1.52
CA PHE A 148 -7.24 -30.72 -0.23
C PHE A 148 -6.09 -30.04 0.51
N ARG A 149 -6.22 -29.86 1.83
CA ARG A 149 -5.18 -29.19 2.65
C ARG A 149 -4.01 -30.10 3.04
N ARG A 150 -4.31 -31.38 3.26
CA ARG A 150 -3.40 -32.47 3.66
C ARG A 150 -4.03 -33.73 3.09
N ARG A 151 -3.45 -34.44 2.10
CA ARG A 151 -3.87 -35.74 1.50
C ARG A 151 -3.21 -36.02 0.14
N ALA A 152 -3.51 -37.17 -0.47
CA ALA A 152 -3.33 -37.38 -1.91
C ALA A 152 -4.06 -36.28 -2.70
N ALA A 153 -3.51 -35.88 -3.86
CA ALA A 153 -4.01 -34.75 -4.66
C ALA A 153 -4.09 -33.37 -3.95
N SER A 154 -3.30 -33.15 -2.87
CA SER A 154 -3.20 -31.84 -2.20
C SER A 154 -2.29 -30.82 -2.91
N GLY A 155 -1.86 -31.13 -4.14
CA GLY A 155 -1.07 -30.24 -4.98
C GLY A 155 -1.83 -28.96 -5.32
N TRP A 156 -1.07 -27.90 -5.54
CA TRP A 156 -1.64 -26.67 -6.09
C TRP A 156 -1.73 -26.82 -7.61
N PHE A 157 -2.80 -26.29 -8.20
CA PHE A 157 -2.96 -26.17 -9.64
C PHE A 157 -3.27 -24.72 -9.99
N GLU A 158 -2.89 -24.33 -11.20
CA GLU A 158 -3.12 -22.99 -11.74
C GLU A 158 -4.56 -22.84 -12.21
N VAL A 159 -5.13 -21.64 -12.06
CA VAL A 159 -6.49 -21.32 -12.50
C VAL A 159 -6.56 -20.00 -13.26
N GLY A 160 -7.39 -19.98 -14.30
CA GLY A 160 -7.67 -18.79 -15.12
C GLY A 160 -6.47 -18.35 -15.95
N ARG A 161 -5.77 -19.29 -16.59
CA ARG A 161 -4.79 -19.00 -17.64
C ARG A 161 -5.52 -18.78 -18.96
N ASP A 162 -5.36 -17.61 -19.58
CA ASP A 162 -5.97 -17.29 -20.87
C ASP A 162 -5.36 -18.14 -21.99
N GLU A 163 -6.16 -18.61 -22.95
CA GLU A 163 -5.68 -19.40 -24.11
C GLU A 163 -4.66 -18.65 -24.96
N THR A 164 -4.71 -17.32 -24.97
CA THR A 164 -3.71 -16.43 -25.58
C THR A 164 -2.32 -16.54 -24.95
N GLU A 165 -2.21 -17.03 -23.69
CA GLU A 165 -0.93 -17.33 -23.04
C GLU A 165 -0.42 -18.77 -23.29
N LEU A 166 -1.22 -19.65 -23.91
CA LEU A 166 -0.76 -20.98 -24.34
C LEU A 166 0.03 -20.92 -25.65
N SER A 167 -0.31 -20.01 -26.57
CA SER A 167 0.36 -19.88 -27.88
C SER A 167 1.79 -19.31 -27.78
N VAL A 168 2.11 -18.59 -26.69
CA VAL A 168 3.41 -17.93 -26.48
C VAL A 168 4.56 -18.92 -26.18
N ILE A 169 4.28 -20.22 -25.98
CA ILE A 169 5.33 -21.25 -25.88
C ILE A 169 5.89 -21.62 -27.26
N THR A 170 5.23 -21.27 -28.37
CA THR A 170 5.64 -21.67 -29.73
C THR A 170 6.35 -20.60 -30.57
N HIS A 171 6.32 -19.33 -30.18
CA HIS A 171 7.14 -18.32 -30.84
C HIS A 171 7.78 -17.38 -29.84
N ALA A 172 9.11 -17.32 -29.90
CA ALA A 172 9.95 -16.46 -29.08
C ALA A 172 9.63 -14.98 -29.36
N GLU A 173 8.73 -14.39 -28.58
CA GLU A 173 8.70 -12.95 -28.40
C GLU A 173 9.72 -12.55 -27.31
N ASP A 174 10.53 -11.56 -27.65
CA ASP A 174 11.66 -11.07 -26.88
C ASP A 174 11.24 -10.75 -25.41
N PRO A 175 11.88 -11.36 -24.40
CA PRO A 175 11.57 -11.17 -22.98
C PRO A 175 11.50 -9.69 -22.53
N ILE A 176 12.20 -8.80 -23.23
CA ILE A 176 12.21 -7.36 -22.95
C ILE A 176 10.84 -6.73 -23.24
N THR A 177 10.15 -7.14 -24.30
CA THR A 177 8.85 -6.59 -24.71
C THR A 177 7.73 -7.05 -23.78
N ARG A 178 7.82 -8.28 -23.28
CA ARG A 178 6.87 -8.84 -22.31
C ARG A 178 7.05 -8.23 -20.92
N PHE A 179 8.29 -7.94 -20.51
CA PHE A 179 8.57 -7.24 -19.25
C PHE A 179 8.06 -5.80 -19.28
N LYS A 180 8.22 -5.09 -20.41
CA LYS A 180 7.64 -3.75 -20.61
C LYS A 180 6.12 -3.73 -20.49
N LYS A 181 5.41 -4.63 -21.17
CA LYS A 181 3.94 -4.74 -21.08
C LYS A 181 3.44 -5.10 -19.67
N ALA A 182 4.13 -6.01 -18.97
CA ALA A 182 3.76 -6.37 -17.59
C ALA A 182 4.02 -5.23 -16.60
N HIS A 183 5.11 -4.48 -16.78
CA HIS A 183 5.40 -3.27 -16.02
C HIS A 183 4.37 -2.17 -16.32
N GLU A 184 3.99 -1.98 -17.58
CA GLU A 184 2.94 -1.03 -17.99
C GLU A 184 1.58 -1.39 -17.36
N VAL A 185 1.19 -2.66 -17.32
CA VAL A 185 -0.07 -3.09 -16.69
C VAL A 185 -0.02 -2.94 -15.17
N GLN A 186 1.12 -3.22 -14.53
CA GLN A 186 1.29 -3.04 -13.08
C GLN A 186 1.35 -1.55 -12.71
N GLU A 187 2.01 -0.73 -13.52
CA GLU A 187 2.07 0.72 -13.41
C GLU A 187 0.69 1.33 -13.65
N GLN A 188 -0.09 0.84 -14.63
CA GLN A 188 -1.48 1.24 -14.85
C GLN A 188 -2.38 0.86 -13.67
N ARG A 189 -2.19 -0.34 -13.08
CA ARG A 189 -2.94 -0.76 -11.89
C ARG A 189 -2.58 0.07 -10.67
N PHE A 190 -1.29 0.34 -10.46
CA PHE A 190 -0.81 1.22 -9.40
C PHE A 190 -1.32 2.65 -9.60
N LYS A 191 -1.22 3.21 -10.80
CA LYS A 191 -1.82 4.50 -11.19
C LYS A 191 -3.32 4.50 -10.90
N SER A 192 -4.07 3.48 -11.32
CA SER A 192 -5.52 3.41 -11.10
C SER A 192 -5.94 3.28 -9.63
N SER A 193 -5.12 2.61 -8.80
CA SER A 193 -5.36 2.47 -7.36
C SER A 193 -4.98 3.75 -6.60
N SER A 194 -3.88 4.39 -6.99
CA SER A 194 -3.43 5.66 -6.42
C SER A 194 -4.34 6.84 -6.82
N GLN A 195 -5.03 6.73 -7.96
CA GLN A 195 -6.06 7.66 -8.44
C GLN A 195 -7.43 7.48 -7.76
N MET A 196 -7.64 6.40 -7.01
CA MET A 196 -8.91 6.23 -6.29
C MET A 196 -9.01 7.23 -5.16
N ALA A 197 -10.16 7.89 -5.05
CA ALA A 197 -10.47 8.78 -3.95
C ALA A 197 -10.32 8.08 -2.59
N ILE A 198 -9.84 8.83 -1.59
CA ILE A 198 -9.73 8.38 -0.19
C ILE A 198 -11.14 7.99 0.28
N LYS A 199 -11.26 6.78 0.84
CA LYS A 199 -12.48 6.26 1.43
C LYS A 199 -12.22 6.01 2.91
N VAL A 200 -13.18 6.38 3.76
CA VAL A 200 -13.15 6.01 5.17
C VAL A 200 -13.27 4.50 5.28
N ALA A 201 -12.29 3.83 5.89
CA ALA A 201 -12.38 2.39 6.09
C ALA A 201 -13.45 2.09 7.15
N SER A 202 -14.14 0.96 7.03
CA SER A 202 -15.03 0.50 8.11
C SER A 202 -14.21 0.13 9.36
N ASP A 203 -14.74 0.31 10.56
CA ASP A 203 -14.15 -0.04 11.90
C ASP A 203 -13.45 -1.42 11.98
N ARG A 204 -13.76 -2.36 11.07
CA ARG A 204 -13.11 -3.68 10.99
C ARG A 204 -11.75 -3.69 10.28
N LEU A 205 -11.40 -2.63 9.56
CA LEU A 205 -10.17 -2.51 8.74
C LEU A 205 -9.19 -1.48 9.33
N GLU A 206 -9.69 -0.43 10.01
CA GLU A 206 -8.87 0.53 10.76
C GLU A 206 -8.76 0.09 12.22
N SER A 207 -7.81 -0.81 12.51
CA SER A 207 -7.61 -1.34 13.87
C SER A 207 -6.95 -0.35 14.85
N ASN A 208 -6.76 0.92 14.47
CA ASN A 208 -6.03 1.89 15.28
C ASN A 208 -6.96 3.02 15.75
N GLY A 209 -7.46 2.91 16.98
CA GLY A 209 -8.32 3.92 17.60
C GLY A 209 -7.69 5.32 17.73
N TRP A 210 -6.37 5.46 17.53
CA TRP A 210 -5.75 6.77 17.40
C TRP A 210 -6.02 7.43 16.04
N LEU A 211 -6.09 6.65 14.95
CA LEU A 211 -6.47 7.17 13.64
C LEU A 211 -7.96 7.53 13.60
N ASP A 212 -8.82 6.75 14.27
CA ASP A 212 -10.23 7.10 14.46
C ASP A 212 -10.39 8.40 15.26
N PHE A 213 -9.55 8.61 16.29
CA PHE A 213 -9.57 9.83 17.10
C PHE A 213 -9.11 11.06 16.32
N VAL A 214 -8.04 10.91 15.53
CA VAL A 214 -7.49 12.02 14.76
C VAL A 214 -8.39 12.33 13.58
N GLY A 215 -8.87 11.33 12.85
CA GLY A 215 -9.89 11.48 11.82
C GLY A 215 -9.39 11.95 10.44
N TRP A 216 -8.12 11.67 10.11
CA TRP A 216 -7.53 12.03 8.81
C TRP A 216 -8.28 11.44 7.62
N ALA A 217 -8.80 10.22 7.75
CA ALA A 217 -9.54 9.55 6.69
C ALA A 217 -10.87 10.26 6.39
N GLN A 218 -11.59 10.73 7.42
CA GLN A 218 -12.81 11.53 7.20
C GLN A 218 -12.49 12.91 6.63
N HIS A 219 -11.45 13.58 7.14
CA HIS A 219 -11.05 14.91 6.65
C HIS A 219 -10.70 14.94 5.17
N LEU A 220 -10.04 13.89 4.67
CA LEU A 220 -9.57 13.81 3.29
C LEU A 220 -10.48 12.96 2.39
N GLU A 221 -11.65 12.55 2.87
CA GLU A 221 -12.57 11.69 2.12
C GLU A 221 -12.93 12.30 0.76
N GLY A 222 -12.95 11.47 -0.29
CA GLY A 222 -13.29 11.91 -1.65
C GLY A 222 -12.13 12.53 -2.43
N LEU A 223 -11.03 12.90 -1.77
CA LEU A 223 -9.85 13.50 -2.42
C LEU A 223 -8.93 12.44 -3.01
N ARG A 224 -8.17 12.80 -4.04
CA ARG A 224 -7.23 11.89 -4.72
C ARG A 224 -5.87 11.84 -4.01
N PRO A 225 -5.47 10.69 -3.41
CA PRO A 225 -4.24 10.61 -2.63
C PRO A 225 -2.97 10.82 -3.46
N ASP A 226 -2.93 10.38 -4.72
CA ASP A 226 -1.81 10.68 -5.63
C ASP A 226 -1.63 12.18 -5.83
N ALA A 227 -2.70 12.88 -6.19
CA ALA A 227 -2.68 14.32 -6.42
C ALA A 227 -2.24 15.09 -5.16
N LEU A 228 -2.74 14.71 -3.98
CA LEU A 228 -2.34 15.32 -2.71
C LEU A 228 -0.84 15.08 -2.41
N ARG A 229 -0.30 13.89 -2.71
CA ARG A 229 1.14 13.62 -2.56
C ARG A 229 1.99 14.40 -3.56
N GLU A 230 1.52 14.54 -4.80
CA GLU A 230 2.17 15.38 -5.82
C GLU A 230 2.27 16.84 -5.32
N ALA A 231 1.23 17.37 -4.68
CA ALA A 231 1.26 18.73 -4.12
C ALA A 231 2.35 18.92 -3.04
N LEU A 232 2.76 17.87 -2.33
CA LEU A 232 3.83 17.93 -1.32
C LEU A 232 5.24 17.84 -1.90
N LYS A 233 5.40 17.50 -3.19
CA LYS A 233 6.73 17.33 -3.78
C LYS A 233 7.56 18.62 -3.73
N PRO A 234 8.90 18.53 -3.73
CA PRO A 234 9.76 19.71 -3.88
C PRO A 234 9.39 20.53 -5.13
N ALA A 235 9.76 21.81 -5.12
CA ALA A 235 9.63 22.67 -6.29
C ALA A 235 10.48 22.14 -7.45
N GLU A 236 9.90 22.09 -8.65
CA GLU A 236 10.58 21.70 -9.89
C GLU A 236 11.36 22.87 -10.50
N GLU A 237 12.22 22.60 -11.49
CA GLU A 237 13.09 23.62 -12.12
C GLU A 237 12.32 24.79 -12.74
N GLY A 238 11.08 24.57 -13.19
CA GLY A 238 10.21 25.61 -13.76
C GLY A 238 9.40 26.42 -12.73
N GLU A 239 9.35 26.01 -11.46
CA GLU A 239 8.55 26.67 -10.42
C GLU A 239 9.38 27.75 -9.68
N THR A 240 9.88 28.76 -10.41
CA THR A 240 10.81 29.80 -9.90
C THR A 240 10.26 30.58 -8.71
N ALA A 241 8.99 31.00 -8.77
CA ALA A 241 8.32 31.69 -7.68
C ALA A 241 8.23 30.80 -6.42
N LEU A 242 7.88 29.52 -6.57
CA LEU A 242 7.83 28.57 -5.45
C LEU A 242 9.23 28.31 -4.88
N GLN A 243 10.25 28.13 -5.71
CA GLN A 243 11.64 28.00 -5.25
C GLN A 243 12.07 29.22 -4.41
N ARG A 244 11.67 30.43 -4.83
CA ARG A 244 11.92 31.66 -4.07
C ARG A 244 11.18 31.68 -2.73
N VAL A 245 9.90 31.30 -2.71
CA VAL A 245 9.12 31.15 -1.47
C VAL A 245 9.81 30.19 -0.51
N LEU A 246 10.25 29.03 -0.99
CA LEU A 246 10.97 28.05 -0.17
C LEU A 246 12.31 28.60 0.33
N GLY A 247 13.05 29.34 -0.50
CA GLY A 247 14.29 29.99 -0.09
C GLY A 247 14.09 31.03 1.02
N VAL A 248 13.06 31.87 0.91
CA VAL A 248 12.70 32.85 1.96
C VAL A 248 12.30 32.12 3.25
N LEU A 249 11.48 31.06 3.15
CA LEU A 249 11.08 30.24 4.28
C LEU A 249 12.29 29.63 5.01
N GLU A 250 13.25 29.08 4.27
CA GLU A 250 14.47 28.52 4.86
C GLU A 250 15.28 29.57 5.62
N GLN A 251 15.44 30.78 5.06
CA GLN A 251 16.13 31.88 5.76
C GLN A 251 15.40 32.29 7.03
N VAL A 252 14.07 32.41 7.00
CA VAL A 252 13.25 32.73 8.19
C VAL A 252 13.43 31.66 9.28
N MET A 253 13.40 30.38 8.91
CA MET A 253 13.61 29.29 9.87
C MET A 253 15.01 29.30 10.48
N ASP A 254 16.04 29.52 9.67
CA ASP A 254 17.43 29.58 10.14
C ASP A 254 17.64 30.79 11.08
N GLN A 255 17.04 31.94 10.75
CA GLN A 255 17.03 33.12 11.62
C GLN A 255 16.28 32.87 12.93
N ALA A 256 15.11 32.21 12.88
CA ALA A 256 14.33 31.84 14.07
C ALA A 256 15.13 30.91 14.99
N ARG A 257 15.82 29.91 14.42
CA ARG A 257 16.73 29.02 15.16
C ARG A 257 17.89 29.80 15.80
N ALA A 258 18.50 30.73 15.07
CA ALA A 258 19.58 31.57 15.60
C ALA A 258 19.09 32.56 16.68
N ALA A 259 17.82 32.94 16.66
CA ALA A 259 17.19 33.79 17.68
C ALA A 259 16.84 33.03 18.96
N ALA A 260 16.65 31.71 18.89
CA ALA A 260 16.32 30.85 20.04
C ALA A 260 17.54 30.56 20.95
N THR A 261 18.24 31.59 21.38
CA THR A 261 19.37 31.52 22.33
C THR A 261 19.08 32.32 23.59
N PRO A 262 19.68 31.99 24.76
CA PRO A 262 19.45 32.74 26.00
C PRO A 262 19.86 34.23 25.96
N ARG A 263 20.63 34.64 24.94
CA ARG A 263 21.03 36.04 24.74
C ARG A 263 19.97 36.87 24.02
N LYS A 264 19.19 36.24 23.14
CA LYS A 264 18.16 36.90 22.30
C LYS A 264 16.75 36.60 22.82
N ALA A 265 16.48 35.36 23.20
CA ALA A 265 15.24 34.93 23.82
C ALA A 265 15.43 34.83 25.35
N GLY A 266 14.50 35.42 26.11
CA GLY A 266 14.51 35.30 27.56
C GLY A 266 14.37 33.84 28.01
N LYS A 267 14.99 33.49 29.16
CA LYS A 267 14.97 32.11 29.69
C LYS A 267 13.56 31.54 29.82
N LEU A 268 12.58 32.35 30.25
CA LEU A 268 11.19 31.92 30.37
C LEU A 268 10.61 31.50 29.02
N ALA A 269 10.82 32.29 27.97
CA ALA A 269 10.40 31.94 26.61
C ALA A 269 11.04 30.64 26.13
N LEU A 270 12.33 30.41 26.43
CA LEU A 270 13.00 29.15 26.08
C LEU A 270 12.44 27.94 26.84
N PHE A 271 11.96 28.09 28.07
CA PHE A 271 11.24 27.01 28.75
C PHE A 271 9.88 26.73 28.11
N GLU A 272 9.18 27.76 27.63
CA GLU A 272 7.94 27.58 26.89
C GLU A 272 8.14 26.91 25.54
N ILE A 273 9.16 27.31 24.77
CA ILE A 273 9.50 26.67 23.49
C ILE A 273 9.84 25.19 23.68
N GLN A 274 10.50 24.82 24.78
CA GLN A 274 10.83 23.43 25.11
C GLN A 274 9.63 22.61 25.61
N ARG A 275 8.52 23.26 25.95
CA ARG A 275 7.36 22.60 26.57
C ARG A 275 6.64 21.73 25.54
N LYS A 276 6.68 20.41 25.74
CA LYS A 276 5.94 19.43 24.92
C LYS A 276 4.57 19.08 25.50
N GLU A 277 4.42 19.22 26.81
CA GLU A 277 3.20 18.89 27.53
C GLU A 277 2.79 20.10 28.37
N MET A 278 1.56 20.57 28.20
CA MET A 278 1.07 21.80 28.83
C MET A 278 1.28 21.82 30.36
N HIS A 279 1.12 20.67 31.01
CA HIS A 279 1.16 20.54 32.47
C HIS A 279 2.54 20.23 33.04
N LEU A 280 3.54 19.94 32.19
CA LEU A 280 4.89 19.60 32.64
C LEU A 280 5.88 20.70 32.25
N LYS A 281 6.44 21.37 33.27
CA LYS A 281 7.53 22.32 33.07
C LYS A 281 8.80 21.56 32.66
N PRO A 282 9.48 21.94 31.57
CA PRO A 282 10.73 21.31 31.18
C PRO A 282 11.82 21.48 32.24
N LYS A 283 12.69 20.47 32.37
CA LYS A 283 13.84 20.52 33.31
C LYS A 283 14.96 21.46 32.84
N ARG A 284 15.02 21.76 31.55
CA ARG A 284 16.04 22.61 30.92
C ARG A 284 15.37 23.52 29.88
N PRO A 285 15.91 24.73 29.63
CA PRO A 285 15.42 25.59 28.55
C PRO A 285 15.69 24.95 27.19
N PHE A 286 14.97 25.42 26.16
CA PHE A 286 15.20 25.02 24.77
C PHE A 286 16.66 25.24 24.38
N ASP A 287 17.23 24.25 23.68
CA ASP A 287 18.57 24.27 23.14
C ASP A 287 18.48 24.20 21.62
N ASN A 288 18.94 25.27 20.95
CA ASN A 288 18.88 25.37 19.49
C ASN A 288 19.99 24.57 18.78
N ARG A 289 20.87 23.90 19.54
CA ARG A 289 21.91 22.98 19.03
C ARG A 289 21.28 21.66 18.62
N LEU A 290 20.61 21.68 17.48
CA LEU A 290 20.17 20.49 16.76
C LEU A 290 21.26 20.03 15.80
N GLU A 291 21.39 18.72 15.60
CA GLU A 291 22.17 18.17 14.50
C GLU A 291 21.59 18.63 13.16
N ASP A 292 22.44 18.83 12.16
CA ASP A 292 22.03 19.38 10.86
C ASP A 292 20.98 18.48 10.18
N ASP A 293 21.11 17.16 10.32
CA ASP A 293 20.11 16.20 9.83
C ASP A 293 18.74 16.36 10.51
N THR A 294 18.73 16.64 11.82
CA THR A 294 17.48 16.86 12.56
C THR A 294 16.83 18.16 12.12
N TRP A 295 17.63 19.21 11.94
CA TRP A 295 17.15 20.50 11.47
C TRP A 295 16.59 20.42 10.05
N ALA A 296 17.28 19.73 9.14
CA ALA A 296 16.81 19.50 7.79
C ALA A 296 15.44 18.79 7.76
N ARG A 297 15.21 17.80 8.62
CA ARG A 297 13.90 17.13 8.75
C ARG A 297 12.79 18.07 9.22
N TYR A 298 13.08 18.98 10.15
CA TYR A 298 12.08 19.95 10.61
C TYR A 298 11.78 21.00 9.53
N LYS A 299 12.81 21.47 8.81
CA LYS A 299 12.62 22.35 7.65
C LYS A 299 11.75 21.68 6.57
N ASP A 300 11.94 20.38 6.34
CA ASP A 300 11.19 19.63 5.33
C ASP A 300 9.68 19.62 5.58
N VAL A 301 9.24 19.58 6.85
CA VAL A 301 7.81 19.64 7.19
C VAL A 301 7.20 20.97 6.75
N PHE A 302 7.84 22.09 7.09
CA PHE A 302 7.36 23.42 6.68
C PHE A 302 7.47 23.63 5.17
N ARG A 303 8.52 23.10 4.54
CA ARG A 303 8.70 23.12 3.08
C ARG A 303 7.53 22.43 2.36
N LYS A 304 7.15 21.22 2.80
CA LYS A 304 6.02 20.48 2.24
C LYS A 304 4.69 21.23 2.41
N MET A 305 4.46 21.80 3.59
CA MET A 305 3.28 22.65 3.84
C MET A 305 3.23 23.84 2.87
N MET A 306 4.37 24.50 2.64
CA MET A 306 4.46 25.64 1.73
C MET A 306 4.22 25.23 0.27
N CYS A 307 4.80 24.13 -0.20
CA CYS A 307 4.50 23.58 -1.53
C CYS A 307 3.02 23.27 -1.72
N MET A 308 2.42 22.62 -0.73
CA MET A 308 1.02 22.23 -0.76
C MET A 308 0.10 23.45 -0.88
N LEU A 309 0.33 24.47 -0.05
CA LEU A 309 -0.47 25.70 -0.05
C LEU A 309 -0.30 26.50 -1.33
N TRP A 310 0.93 26.61 -1.83
CA TRP A 310 1.20 27.28 -3.09
C TRP A 310 0.40 26.66 -4.23
N ARG A 311 0.46 25.33 -4.37
CA ARG A 311 -0.19 24.60 -5.48
C ARG A 311 -1.71 24.51 -5.36
N PHE A 312 -2.25 24.49 -4.15
CA PHE A 312 -3.71 24.43 -3.95
C PHE A 312 -4.46 25.71 -4.27
N GLU A 313 -3.76 26.81 -4.55
CA GLU A 313 -4.42 28.02 -5.06
C GLU A 313 -5.10 27.79 -6.41
N ASP A 314 -4.46 27.01 -7.26
CA ASP A 314 -4.93 26.72 -8.61
C ASP A 314 -5.95 25.58 -8.63
N TRP A 315 -6.29 25.03 -7.46
CA TRP A 315 -7.18 23.87 -7.33
C TRP A 315 -8.58 24.32 -6.95
N ASP A 316 -9.58 23.61 -7.49
CA ASP A 316 -10.96 23.76 -7.05
C ASP A 316 -11.09 23.37 -5.56
N ASP A 317 -11.98 24.07 -4.83
CA ASP A 317 -12.24 23.82 -3.40
C ASP A 317 -12.62 22.38 -3.07
N ASN A 318 -13.24 21.66 -4.03
CA ASN A 318 -13.62 20.26 -3.86
C ASN A 318 -12.48 19.25 -4.13
N GLN A 319 -11.32 19.72 -4.62
CA GLN A 319 -10.15 18.90 -4.91
C GLN A 319 -9.04 19.07 -3.87
N ARG A 320 -9.08 20.13 -3.07
CA ARG A 320 -8.12 20.41 -1.99
C ARG A 320 -8.70 20.04 -0.62
N PRO A 321 -7.85 19.74 0.39
CA PRO A 321 -8.29 19.53 1.76
C PRO A 321 -9.09 20.73 2.29
N PRO A 322 -10.17 20.51 3.05
CA PRO A 322 -11.11 21.57 3.44
C PRO A 322 -10.62 22.45 4.60
N TYR A 323 -9.35 22.89 4.59
CA TYR A 323 -8.84 23.87 5.54
C TYR A 323 -9.40 25.26 5.27
N ARG A 324 -9.41 26.12 6.30
CA ARG A 324 -9.94 27.48 6.20
C ARG A 324 -8.97 28.49 6.79
N LEU A 325 -8.49 29.40 5.95
CA LEU A 325 -7.77 30.57 6.44
C LEU A 325 -8.78 31.59 6.97
N SER A 326 -8.49 32.19 8.12
CA SER A 326 -9.15 33.42 8.52
C SER A 326 -8.84 34.54 7.52
N VAL A 327 -9.67 35.57 7.45
CA VAL A 327 -9.45 36.75 6.58
C VAL A 327 -8.02 37.28 6.73
N ARG A 328 -7.56 37.45 7.98
CA ARG A 328 -6.20 37.91 8.25
C ARG A 328 -5.11 36.98 7.71
N GLN A 329 -5.30 35.66 7.85
CA GLN A 329 -4.33 34.67 7.35
C GLN A 329 -4.30 34.66 5.81
N GLY A 330 -5.47 34.81 5.16
CA GLY A 330 -5.58 34.99 3.71
C GLY A 330 -4.84 36.24 3.25
N ASP A 331 -5.14 37.39 3.83
CA ASP A 331 -4.49 38.67 3.50
C ASP A 331 -2.96 38.60 3.65
N GLN A 332 -2.46 37.92 4.70
CA GLN A 332 -1.02 37.72 4.92
C GLN A 332 -0.40 36.85 3.84
N TRP A 333 -1.09 35.78 3.45
CA TRP A 333 -0.64 34.85 2.42
C TRP A 333 -0.65 35.50 1.03
N ASP A 334 -1.73 36.16 0.66
CA ASP A 334 -1.89 36.86 -0.63
C ASP A 334 -0.83 37.94 -0.79
N ARG A 335 -0.62 38.74 0.26
CA ARG A 335 0.44 39.76 0.26
C ARG A 335 1.83 39.17 0.06
N PHE A 336 2.12 38.03 0.68
CA PHE A 336 3.41 37.35 0.54
C PHE A 336 3.57 36.79 -0.88
N ARG A 337 2.56 36.09 -1.40
CA ARG A 337 2.54 35.53 -2.76
C ARG A 337 2.71 36.61 -3.81
N GLU A 338 1.87 37.65 -3.78
CA GLU A 338 1.93 38.75 -4.75
C GLU A 338 3.30 39.43 -4.77
N ALA A 339 3.95 39.57 -3.60
CA ALA A 339 5.28 40.18 -3.53
C ALA A 339 6.35 39.32 -4.20
N ILE A 340 6.23 37.99 -4.10
CA ILE A 340 7.12 37.04 -4.79
C ILE A 340 6.85 37.06 -6.30
N GLU A 341 5.59 36.97 -6.71
CA GLU A 341 5.21 36.94 -8.13
C GLU A 341 5.61 38.23 -8.86
N LYS A 342 5.40 39.39 -8.23
CA LYS A 342 5.86 40.68 -8.78
C LYS A 342 7.38 40.73 -8.93
N GLN A 343 8.12 40.16 -7.98
CA GLN A 343 9.57 40.08 -8.08
C GLN A 343 10.05 39.14 -9.19
N ASP A 344 9.38 38.00 -9.34
CA ASP A 344 9.71 37.00 -10.36
C ASP A 344 9.43 37.54 -11.77
N ALA A 345 8.34 38.31 -11.92
CA ALA A 345 7.94 38.92 -13.19
C ALA A 345 8.75 40.16 -13.58
N ASP A 346 9.01 41.09 -12.65
CA ASP A 346 9.53 42.42 -12.98
C ASP A 346 11.07 42.50 -12.87
N GLY A 347 11.73 41.56 -12.19
CA GLY A 347 13.20 41.48 -12.03
C GLY A 347 13.89 42.69 -11.35
N SER A 348 13.20 43.82 -11.26
CA SER A 348 13.66 45.16 -10.90
C SER A 348 12.91 45.68 -9.67
N ALA A 349 11.63 45.33 -9.51
CA ALA A 349 10.79 45.62 -8.35
C ALA A 349 11.13 44.69 -7.17
N THR A 350 12.32 44.86 -6.59
CA THR A 350 12.77 44.08 -5.45
C THR A 350 12.12 44.60 -4.16
N ALA A 351 11.01 44.01 -3.72
CA ALA A 351 10.71 44.00 -2.29
C ALA A 351 12.01 43.61 -1.54
N LYS A 352 12.43 44.42 -0.57
CA LYS A 352 13.67 44.10 0.16
C LYS A 352 13.56 42.70 0.75
N GLN A 353 14.66 41.94 0.75
CA GLN A 353 14.67 40.58 1.29
C GLN A 353 14.05 40.51 2.69
N GLU A 354 14.39 41.48 3.55
CA GLU A 354 13.81 41.63 4.91
C GLU A 354 12.28 41.75 4.91
N ALA A 355 11.69 42.40 3.90
CA ALA A 355 10.23 42.52 3.79
C ALA A 355 9.60 41.17 3.42
N LEU A 356 10.20 40.41 2.52
CA LEU A 356 9.74 39.05 2.17
C LEU A 356 9.86 38.12 3.38
N GLU A 357 10.98 38.16 4.09
CA GLU A 357 11.19 37.38 5.32
C GLU A 357 10.14 37.74 6.38
N ARG A 358 9.81 39.03 6.54
CA ARG A 358 8.78 39.47 7.46
C ARG A 358 7.38 38.97 7.06
N MET A 359 7.04 39.05 5.77
CA MET A 359 5.74 38.57 5.25
C MET A 359 5.62 37.04 5.38
N CYS A 360 6.69 36.30 5.09
CA CYS A 360 6.76 34.85 5.31
C CYS A 360 6.61 34.50 6.79
N LEU A 361 7.30 35.22 7.69
CA LEU A 361 7.17 35.01 9.13
C LEU A 361 5.75 35.28 9.62
N ASP A 362 5.13 36.39 9.20
CA ASP A 362 3.77 36.74 9.59
C ASP A 362 2.74 35.71 9.09
N THR A 363 2.96 35.15 7.91
CA THR A 363 2.17 34.03 7.35
C THR A 363 2.30 32.78 8.23
N VAL A 364 3.52 32.32 8.49
CA VAL A 364 3.77 31.08 9.28
C VAL A 364 3.24 31.22 10.70
N ILE A 365 3.47 32.37 11.36
CA ILE A 365 2.91 32.65 12.69
C ILE A 365 1.38 32.69 12.62
N GLY A 366 0.81 33.29 11.57
CA GLY A 366 -0.63 33.30 11.35
C GLY A 366 -1.21 31.89 11.35
N TRP A 367 -0.59 30.93 10.66
CA TRP A 367 -1.04 29.53 10.63
C TRP A 367 -0.97 28.84 11.99
N LEU A 368 0.06 29.15 12.79
CA LEU A 368 0.23 28.60 14.13
C LEU A 368 -0.74 29.23 15.14
N ASP A 369 -1.08 30.51 14.98
CA ASP A 369 -2.00 31.27 15.82
C ASP A 369 -3.46 31.16 15.32
N HIS A 370 -3.88 29.96 14.93
CA HIS A 370 -5.25 29.69 14.49
C HIS A 370 -6.09 29.12 15.65
N PRO A 371 -7.21 29.76 16.02
CA PRO A 371 -8.06 29.28 17.11
C PRO A 371 -8.89 28.06 16.70
N LEU A 372 -8.64 26.91 17.34
CA LEU A 372 -9.38 25.67 17.09
C LEU A 372 -10.74 25.70 17.82
N LYS A 373 -11.78 26.25 17.18
CA LYS A 373 -13.11 26.44 17.81
C LYS A 373 -14.13 25.36 17.46
N GLN A 374 -14.23 24.99 16.18
CA GLN A 374 -15.27 24.09 15.68
C GLN A 374 -14.63 22.81 15.16
N ASP A 375 -14.00 22.88 14.00
CA ASP A 375 -13.21 21.78 13.45
C ASP A 375 -11.72 22.11 13.61
N HIS A 376 -10.95 21.14 14.09
CA HIS A 376 -9.50 21.30 14.19
C HIS A 376 -8.85 21.27 12.82
N TYR A 377 -9.52 20.72 11.80
CA TYR A 377 -9.06 20.72 10.41
C TYR A 377 -9.27 22.04 9.66
N ASP A 378 -10.00 23.00 10.24
CA ASP A 378 -9.98 24.38 9.74
C ASP A 378 -8.54 24.93 9.76
N ASN A 379 -7.71 24.45 10.69
CA ASN A 379 -6.29 24.79 10.75
C ASN A 379 -5.50 24.13 9.61
N VAL A 380 -4.85 24.97 8.81
CA VAL A 380 -4.05 24.55 7.66
C VAL A 380 -2.88 23.63 8.03
N VAL A 381 -2.22 23.84 9.16
CA VAL A 381 -1.11 22.99 9.62
C VAL A 381 -1.61 21.57 9.91
N ILE A 382 -2.74 21.44 10.60
CA ILE A 382 -3.34 20.14 10.90
C ILE A 382 -3.77 19.44 9.61
N SER A 383 -4.40 20.18 8.68
CA SER A 383 -4.76 19.65 7.37
C SER A 383 -3.54 19.20 6.55
N CYS A 384 -2.45 19.97 6.55
CA CYS A 384 -1.18 19.57 5.92
C CYS A 384 -0.62 18.27 6.52
N LEU A 385 -0.64 18.15 7.85
CA LEU A 385 -0.15 16.96 8.54
C LEU A 385 -0.97 15.72 8.18
N ALA A 386 -2.29 15.87 7.99
CA ALA A 386 -3.15 14.78 7.50
C ALA A 386 -2.69 14.29 6.12
N VAL A 387 -2.40 15.21 5.19
CA VAL A 387 -1.90 14.88 3.86
C VAL A 387 -0.52 14.21 3.90
N MET A 388 0.38 14.68 4.76
CA MET A 388 1.69 14.04 4.97
C MET A 388 1.59 12.64 5.59
N GLY A 389 0.47 12.33 6.24
CA GLY A 389 0.18 11.01 6.80
C GLY A 389 -0.24 9.96 5.78
N ILE A 390 -0.52 10.34 4.53
CA ILE A 390 -0.92 9.41 3.46
C ILE A 390 0.29 8.53 3.09
N ARG A 391 0.20 7.23 3.39
CA ARG A 391 1.29 6.28 3.11
C ARG A 391 1.39 5.95 1.62
N GLU A 392 2.56 5.53 1.14
CA GLU A 392 2.84 5.24 -0.29
C GLU A 392 2.45 3.82 -0.74
N ASP A 393 2.06 2.94 0.18
CA ASP A 393 1.93 1.49 -0.02
C ASP A 393 0.65 0.98 -0.69
#